data_AF-A0A930GWX1-F1
#
_entry.id   AF-A0A930GWX1-F1
#
_cell.length_a   1.000
_cell.length_b   1.000
_cell.length_c   1.000
_cell.angle_alpha   90.00
_cell.angle_beta   90.00
_cell.angle_gamma   90.00
#
_symmetry.space_group_name_H-M   'P 1'
#
loop_
_entity.id
_entity.type
_entity.pdbx_description
1 polymer ?
#
loop_
_entity_poly.entity_id
_entity_poly.type
_entity_poly.pdbx_seq_one_letter_code
_entity_poly.pdbx_strand_id
1 'polypeptide(L)' 'MNELLELIQTESVGTVEETLDFFLYECSLDEAPTIEEVKLWRDELDKRGGKFIRLSAICQKWLDEEI' A
#
# COMPACT_ATOMS: atom_id res chain seq x y z
N MET A 1 2.36 -5.45 9.53
CA MET A 1 3.27 -5.95 8.48
C MET A 1 4.28 -4.88 8.09
N ASN A 2 5.54 -5.04 8.52
CA ASN A 2 6.64 -4.16 8.10
C ASN A 2 7.18 -4.50 6.71
N GLU A 3 6.88 -5.70 6.19
CA GLU A 3 7.45 -6.20 4.94
C GLU A 3 7.07 -5.32 3.75
N LEU A 4 5.81 -4.88 3.63
CA LEU A 4 5.43 -3.97 2.54
C LEU A 4 6.05 -2.58 2.69
N LEU A 5 6.25 -2.08 3.91
CA LEU A 5 6.95 -0.80 4.14
C LEU A 5 8.42 -0.88 3.70
N GLU A 6 9.12 -1.95 4.04
CA GLU A 6 10.50 -2.18 3.60
C GLU A 6 10.57 -2.31 2.07
N LEU A 7 9.59 -2.98 1.46
CA LEU A 7 9.47 -3.12 0.02
C LEU A 7 9.20 -1.76 -0.65
N ILE A 8 8.31 -0.94 -0.09
CA ILE A 8 8.04 0.43 -0.53
C ILE A 8 9.30 1.30 -0.47
N GLN A 9 10.27 1.03 0.42
CA GLN A 9 11.49 1.84 0.51
C GLN A 9 12.61 1.35 -0.42
N THR A 10 12.72 0.03 -0.60
CA THR A 10 13.88 -0.61 -1.25
C THR A 10 13.65 -1.00 -2.69
N GLU A 11 12.43 -1.44 -3.03
CA GLU A 11 12.13 -2.06 -4.32
C GLU A 11 11.65 -1.08 -5.38
N SER A 12 11.43 -1.58 -6.60
CA SER A 12 10.90 -0.81 -7.72
C SER A 12 9.38 -0.65 -7.64
N VAL A 13 8.86 0.38 -8.31
CA VAL A 13 7.41 0.65 -8.33
C VAL A 13 6.57 -0.53 -8.83
N GLY A 14 7.07 -1.33 -9.76
CA GLY A 14 6.37 -2.53 -10.26
C GLY A 14 6.20 -3.59 -9.17
N THR A 15 7.28 -3.96 -8.48
CA THR A 15 7.24 -4.93 -7.38
C THR A 15 6.33 -4.45 -6.24
N VAL A 16 6.40 -3.14 -5.92
CA VAL A 16 5.56 -2.52 -4.88
C VAL A 16 4.10 -2.54 -5.29
N GLU A 17 3.77 -2.23 -6.55
CA GLU A 17 2.40 -2.26 -7.07
C GLU A 17 1.79 -3.66 -6.98
N GLU A 18 2.48 -4.69 -7.47
CA GLU A 18 1.99 -6.07 -7.42
C GLU A 18 1.75 -6.54 -5.98
N THR A 19 2.69 -6.25 -5.08
CA THR A 19 2.57 -6.66 -3.67
C THR A 19 1.45 -5.90 -2.97
N LEU A 20 1.32 -4.59 -3.23
CA LEU A 20 0.26 -3.76 -2.67
C LEU A 20 -1.13 -4.21 -3.13
N ASP A 21 -1.29 -4.50 -4.42
CA ASP A 21 -2.55 -4.98 -4.99
C ASP A 21 -2.97 -6.31 -4.36
N PHE A 22 -2.00 -7.23 -4.17
CA PHE A 22 -2.23 -8.49 -3.47
C PHE A 22 -2.74 -8.27 -2.04
N PHE A 23 -2.10 -7.39 -1.27
CA PHE A 23 -2.54 -7.11 0.11
C PHE A 23 -3.92 -6.44 0.17
N LEU A 24 -4.23 -5.52 -0.74
CA LEU A 24 -5.48 -4.77 -0.70
C LEU A 24 -6.69 -5.57 -1.22
N TYR A 25 -6.49 -6.45 -2.21
CA TYR A 25 -7.59 -7.09 -2.94
C TYR A 25 -7.56 -8.61 -2.98
N GLU A 26 -6.39 -9.25 -2.91
CA GLU A 26 -6.25 -10.71 -2.99
C GLU A 26 -6.07 -11.39 -1.63
N CYS A 27 -5.77 -10.62 -0.57
CA CYS A 27 -5.63 -11.16 0.77
C CYS A 27 -6.97 -11.65 1.32
N SER A 28 -6.96 -12.81 2.01
CA SER A 28 -8.17 -13.30 2.69
C SER A 28 -8.55 -12.35 3.83
N LEU A 29 -9.85 -12.21 4.14
CA LEU A 29 -10.38 -11.27 5.15
C LEU A 29 -9.70 -11.34 6.54
N ASP A 30 -9.11 -12.48 6.91
CA ASP A 30 -8.40 -12.66 8.19
C ASP A 30 -6.96 -12.11 8.16
N GLU A 31 -6.39 -11.92 6.96
CA GLU A 31 -5.02 -11.41 6.74
C GLU A 31 -5.03 -10.02 6.05
N ALA A 32 -6.21 -9.43 5.85
CA ALA A 32 -6.37 -8.12 5.25
C ALA A 32 -5.65 -7.05 6.10
N PRO A 33 -5.04 -6.04 5.45
CA PRO A 33 -4.34 -4.99 6.17
C PRO A 33 -5.31 -4.13 6.98
N THR A 34 -4.85 -3.65 8.12
CA THR A 34 -5.64 -2.72 8.93
C THR A 34 -5.62 -1.32 8.33
N ILE A 35 -6.65 -0.52 8.62
CA ILE A 35 -6.73 0.90 8.22
C ILE A 35 -5.47 1.69 8.62
N GLU A 36 -4.90 1.40 9.79
CA GLU A 36 -3.67 2.07 10.27
C GLU A 36 -2.46 1.71 9.39
N GLU A 37 -2.34 0.45 8.97
CA GLU A 37 -1.27 0.00 8.08
C GLU A 37 -1.38 0.61 6.69
N VAL A 38 -2.58 0.62 6.10
CA VAL A 38 -2.79 1.22 4.78
C VAL A 38 -2.52 2.73 4.79
N LYS A 39 -2.81 3.42 5.91
CA LYS A 39 -2.40 4.82 6.10
C LYS A 39 -0.88 4.97 6.09
N LEU A 40 -0.15 4.13 6.83
CA LEU A 40 1.31 4.15 6.85
C LEU A 40 1.90 3.91 5.44
N TRP A 41 1.35 2.96 4.70
CA TRP A 41 1.79 2.66 3.33
C TRP A 41 1.54 3.84 2.39
N ARG A 42 0.35 4.44 2.46
CA ARG A 42 -0.01 5.65 1.69
C ARG A 42 1.00 6.77 1.95
N ASP A 43 1.27 7.08 3.22
CA ASP A 43 2.18 8.17 3.59
C ASP A 43 3.62 7.90 3.11
N GLU A 44 4.11 6.66 3.18
CA GLU A 44 5.45 6.32 2.70
C GLU A 44 5.54 6.35 1.17
N LEU A 45 4.49 5.89 0.47
CA LEU A 45 4.37 5.99 -1.00
C LEU A 45 4.32 7.45 -1.47
N ASP A 46 3.56 8.29 -0.78
CA ASP A 46 3.48 9.73 -1.06
C ASP A 46 4.83 10.42 -0.86
N LYS A 47 5.50 10.12 0.26
CA LYS A 47 6.84 10.62 0.58
C LYS A 47 7.89 10.21 -0.44
N ARG A 48 7.81 8.99 -0.99
CA ARG A 48 8.72 8.53 -2.05
C ARG A 48 8.48 9.25 -3.38
N GLY A 49 7.23 9.68 -3.62
CA GLY A 49 6.87 10.56 -4.72
C GLY A 49 7.01 9.92 -6.12
N GLY A 50 6.90 10.74 -7.16
CA GLY A 50 7.04 10.29 -8.54
C GLY A 50 5.98 9.26 -8.95
N LYS A 51 6.42 8.08 -9.41
CA LYS A 51 5.50 7.00 -9.83
C LYS A 51 4.74 6.36 -8.66
N PHE A 52 5.25 6.49 -7.43
CA PHE A 52 4.64 5.95 -6.22
C PHE A 52 3.40 6.74 -5.77
N ILE A 53 3.24 7.99 -6.21
CA ILE A 53 2.04 8.80 -5.92
C ILE A 53 0.76 8.11 -6.41
N ARG A 54 0.83 7.41 -7.55
CA ARG A 54 -0.31 6.64 -8.06
C ARG A 54 -0.70 5.52 -7.08
N LEU A 55 0.26 4.86 -6.47
CA LEU A 55 0.02 3.79 -5.51
C LEU A 55 -0.54 4.33 -4.19
N SER A 56 -0.04 5.49 -3.74
CA SER A 56 -0.62 6.22 -2.60
C SER A 56 -2.11 6.51 -2.83
N ALA A 57 -2.49 6.92 -4.05
CA ALA A 57 -3.89 7.14 -4.40
C ALA A 57 -4.75 5.86 -4.34
N ILE A 58 -4.18 4.70 -4.65
CA ILE A 58 -4.88 3.40 -4.50
C ILE A 58 -5.14 3.12 -3.03
N CYS A 59 -4.13 3.26 -2.16
CA CYS A 59 -4.30 3.14 -0.72
C CYS A 59 -5.36 4.10 -0.19
N GLN A 60 -5.34 5.36 -0.65
CA GLN A 60 -6.32 6.36 -0.24
C GLN A 60 -7.74 6.00 -0.67
N LYS A 61 -7.92 5.43 -1.86
CA LYS A 61 -9.22 4.97 -2.33
C LYS A 61 -9.73 3.81 -1.47
N TRP A 62 -8.88 2.82 -1.20
CA TRP A 62 -9.24 1.70 -0.33
C TRP A 62 -9.66 2.17 1.07
N LEU A 63 -8.91 3.13 1.64
CA LEU A 63 -9.25 3.75 2.92
C LEU A 63 -10.60 4.50 2.91
N ASP A 64 -10.98 5.09 1.78
CA ASP A 64 -12.26 5.78 1.63
C ASP A 64 -13.43 4.79 1.51
N GLU A 65 -13.20 3.60 0.95
CA GLU A 65 -14.20 2.54 0.84
C GLU A 65 -14.45 1.80 2.17
N GLU A 66 -13.48 1.79 3.09
CA GLU A 66 -13.57 1.16 4.43
C GLU A 66 -14.13 2.09 5.53
N ILE A 67 -14.26 3.41 5.30
CA ILE A 67 -14.67 4.42 6.30
C ILE A 67 -16.15 4.80 6.18
#